data_AF-A0A967YUI8-F1
#
_entry.id   AF-A0A967YUI8-F1
#
_cell.length_a   1.000
_cell.length_b   1.000
_cell.length_c   1.000
_cell.angle_alpha   90.00
_cell.angle_beta   90.00
_cell.angle_gamma   90.00
#
_symmetry.space_group_name_H-M   'P 1'
#
loop_
_entity.id
_entity.type
_entity.pdbx_description
1 polymer ?
#
loop_
_entity_poly.entity_id
_entity_poly.type
_entity_poly.pdbx_seq_one_letter_code
_entity_poly.pdbx_strand_id
1 'polypeptide(L)'
;MCSQSLYPRKKKAGINKGPGIHTLRHSFATHLLYQGTDIYTIKRLLGHASIKSTLIYLHLIPERFTKFKSPLDTLFDDEEGDNE
;
A
#
# COMPACT_ATOMS: atom_id res chain seq x y z
N MET A 1 -5.48 21.11 -14.71
CA MET A 1 -6.06 20.77 -16.03
C MET A 1 -6.44 19.29 -16.23
N CYS A 2 -6.15 18.35 -15.32
CA CYS A 2 -6.57 16.94 -15.46
C CYS A 2 -7.88 16.56 -14.72
N SER A 3 -8.40 17.46 -13.88
CA SER A 3 -9.55 17.17 -12.99
C SER A 3 -10.92 17.22 -13.69
N GLN A 4 -11.04 17.98 -14.79
CA GLN A 4 -12.33 18.25 -15.44
C GLN A 4 -12.82 17.11 -16.35
N SER A 5 -11.93 16.30 -16.93
CA SER A 5 -12.31 15.22 -17.86
C SER A 5 -12.94 13.99 -17.17
N LEU A 6 -12.71 13.83 -15.86
CA LEU A 6 -13.26 12.73 -15.07
C LEU A 6 -14.65 13.00 -14.50
N TYR A 7 -15.04 14.27 -14.38
CA TYR A 7 -16.37 14.66 -13.93
C TYR A 7 -17.51 14.02 -14.76
N PRO A 8 -17.48 14.01 -16.11
CA PRO A 8 -18.54 13.38 -16.90
C PRO A 8 -18.57 11.85 -16.77
N ARG A 9 -17.41 11.19 -16.63
CA ARG A 9 -17.32 9.73 -16.45
C ARG A 9 -17.77 9.30 -15.05
N LYS A 10 -17.44 10.10 -14.03
CA LYS A 10 -17.89 9.90 -12.65
C LYS A 10 -19.42 9.95 -12.54
N LYS A 11 -20.06 10.91 -13.25
CA LYS A 11 -21.53 11.01 -13.33
C LYS A 11 -22.16 9.78 -14.01
N LYS A 12 -21.53 9.26 -15.07
CA LYS A 12 -21.96 8.01 -15.73
C LYS A 12 -21.80 6.78 -14.82
N ALA A 13 -20.78 6.75 -13.96
CA ALA A 13 -20.54 5.66 -13.02
C ALA A 13 -21.42 5.70 -11.75
N GLY A 14 -22.32 6.68 -11.61
CA GLY A 14 -23.21 6.80 -10.45
C GLY A 14 -22.53 7.24 -9.13
N ILE A 15 -21.25 7.62 -9.17
CA ILE A 15 -20.49 8.01 -7.98
C ILE A 15 -20.77 9.49 -7.67
N ASN A 16 -21.64 9.78 -6.70
CA ASN A 16 -22.10 11.15 -6.41
C ASN A 16 -21.24 11.93 -5.38
N LYS A 17 -20.29 11.30 -4.67
CA LYS A 17 -19.46 11.96 -3.64
C LYS A 17 -17.94 11.70 -3.83
N GLY A 18 -17.11 12.67 -3.41
CA GLY A 18 -15.65 12.53 -3.27
C GLY A 18 -14.76 13.13 -4.40
N PRO A 19 -13.49 13.46 -4.11
CA PRO A 19 -12.53 14.00 -5.08
C PRO A 19 -12.08 12.91 -6.09
N GLY A 20 -12.65 12.92 -7.31
CA GLY A 20 -12.58 11.80 -8.27
C GLY A 20 -11.19 11.22 -8.55
N ILE A 21 -10.23 12.04 -9.03
CA ILE A 21 -8.89 11.56 -9.44
C ILE A 21 -8.06 11.08 -8.24
N HIS A 22 -8.19 11.76 -7.10
CA HIS A 22 -7.40 11.46 -5.92
C HIS A 22 -7.86 10.16 -5.29
N THR A 23 -9.18 9.95 -5.14
CA THR A 23 -9.72 8.69 -4.62
C THR A 23 -9.31 7.49 -5.49
N LEU A 24 -9.38 7.61 -6.82
CA LEU A 24 -8.93 6.53 -7.72
C LEU A 24 -7.44 6.23 -7.55
N ARG A 25 -6.61 7.28 -7.47
CA ARG A 25 -5.17 7.14 -7.22
C ARG A 25 -4.91 6.45 -5.88
N HIS A 26 -5.67 6.82 -4.85
CA HIS A 26 -5.55 6.21 -3.54
C HIS A 26 -5.94 4.72 -3.58
N SER A 27 -7.09 4.38 -4.17
CA SER A 27 -7.56 3.00 -4.32
C SER A 27 -6.59 2.12 -5.11
N PHE A 28 -5.96 2.66 -6.17
CA PHE A 28 -4.96 1.94 -6.94
C PHE A 28 -3.70 1.64 -6.12
N ALA A 29 -3.18 2.64 -5.41
CA ALA A 29 -1.98 2.49 -4.60
C ALA A 29 -2.19 1.53 -3.42
N THR A 30 -3.32 1.64 -2.71
CA THR A 30 -3.63 0.75 -1.58
C THR A 30 -3.84 -0.69 -2.04
N HIS A 31 -4.47 -0.92 -3.20
CA HIS A 31 -4.69 -2.27 -3.71
C HIS A 31 -3.37 -2.96 -4.07
N LEU A 32 -2.46 -2.27 -4.76
CA LEU A 32 -1.14 -2.81 -5.09
C LEU A 32 -0.32 -3.12 -3.84
N LEU A 33 -0.37 -2.23 -2.86
CA LEU A 33 0.33 -2.39 -1.60
C LEU A 33 -0.22 -3.56 -0.80
N TYR A 34 -1.54 -3.77 -0.82
CA TYR A 34 -2.20 -4.91 -0.20
C TYR A 34 -1.83 -6.25 -0.86
N GLN A 35 -1.57 -6.25 -2.16
CA GLN A 35 -1.07 -7.43 -2.89
C GLN A 35 0.42 -7.74 -2.61
N GLY A 36 1.10 -6.93 -1.79
CA GLY A 36 2.53 -7.12 -1.47
C GLY A 36 3.48 -6.52 -2.51
N THR A 37 2.99 -5.60 -3.35
CA THR A 37 3.84 -4.89 -4.30
C THR A 37 4.76 -3.91 -3.57
N ASP A 38 6.03 -3.89 -3.96
CA ASP A 38 7.01 -2.97 -3.40
C ASP A 38 6.65 -1.49 -3.63
N ILE A 39 6.96 -0.64 -2.64
CA ILE A 39 6.64 0.77 -2.63
C ILE A 39 7.40 1.56 -3.70
N TYR A 40 8.60 1.14 -4.08
CA TYR A 40 9.35 1.77 -5.18
C TYR A 40 8.68 1.48 -6.53
N THR A 41 8.13 0.28 -6.69
CA THR A 41 7.33 -0.09 -7.87
C THR A 41 6.06 0.74 -7.94
N ILE A 42 5.33 0.88 -6.82
CA ILE A 42 4.12 1.71 -6.74
C ILE A 42 4.43 3.18 -7.06
N LYS A 43 5.54 3.73 -6.54
CA LYS A 43 6.00 5.09 -6.87
C LYS A 43 6.22 5.26 -8.38
N ARG A 44 6.88 4.29 -9.02
CA ARG A 44 7.17 4.31 -10.47
C ARG A 44 5.89 4.24 -11.29
N LEU A 45 4.93 3.40 -10.90
CA LEU A 45 3.62 3.27 -11.55
C LEU A 45 2.76 4.54 -11.43
N LEU A 46 2.84 5.22 -10.29
CA LEU A 46 2.09 6.46 -10.04
C LEU A 46 2.77 7.72 -10.60
N GLY A 47 4.03 7.62 -11.01
CA GLY A 47 4.83 8.77 -11.48
C GLY A 47 5.10 9.80 -10.38
N HIS A 48 5.17 9.38 -9.12
CA HIS A 48 5.44 10.29 -8.01
C HIS A 48 6.92 10.72 -8.01
N ALA A 49 7.16 12.04 -8.07
CA ALA A 49 8.52 12.59 -7.97
C ALA A 49 9.18 12.26 -6.61
N SER A 50 8.38 12.24 -5.55
CA SER A 50 8.84 11.95 -4.18
C SER A 50 8.27 10.64 -3.66
N ILE A 51 9.09 9.87 -2.93
CA ILE A 51 8.64 8.69 -2.17
C ILE A 51 7.71 9.09 -1.03
N LYS A 52 7.88 10.31 -0.49
CA LYS A 52 7.12 10.81 0.66
C LYS A 52 5.61 10.81 0.43
N SER A 53 5.17 11.10 -0.79
CA SER A 53 3.75 11.05 -1.16
C SER A 53 3.21 9.63 -1.34
N THR A 54 4.08 8.63 -1.51
CA THR A 54 3.70 7.22 -1.59
C THR A 54 3.73 6.56 -0.21
N LEU A 55 4.57 7.04 0.70
CA LEU A 55 4.63 6.55 2.10
C LEU A 55 3.32 6.75 2.85
N ILE A 56 2.49 7.72 2.44
CA ILE A 56 1.14 7.88 2.99
C ILE A 56 0.26 6.65 2.74
N TYR A 57 0.61 5.71 1.88
CA TYR A 57 -0.15 4.47 1.70
C TYR A 57 0.24 3.37 2.68
N LEU A 58 1.45 3.45 3.25
CA LEU A 58 2.01 2.44 4.13
C LEU A 58 1.23 2.33 5.45
N HIS A 59 0.68 3.43 5.95
CA HIS A 59 -0.13 3.44 7.17
C HIS A 59 -1.46 2.67 7.05
N LEU A 60 -1.88 2.28 5.83
CA LEU A 60 -3.11 1.55 5.56
C LEU A 60 -2.88 0.04 5.51
N ILE A 61 -1.62 -0.42 5.55
CA ILE A 61 -1.35 -1.86 5.61
C ILE A 61 -1.64 -2.33 7.03
N PRO A 62 -2.52 -3.34 7.23
CA PRO A 62 -2.64 -4.01 8.51
C PRO A 62 -1.33 -4.71 8.87
N GLU A 63 -1.13 -4.99 10.15
CA GLU A 63 0.05 -5.62 10.78
C GLU A 63 0.52 -6.97 10.17
N ARG A 64 0.11 -7.41 8.97
CA ARG A 64 0.62 -8.65 8.34
C ARG A 64 2.14 -8.68 8.16
N PHE A 65 2.83 -7.55 8.27
CA PHE A 65 4.30 -7.48 8.34
C PHE A 65 4.89 -7.82 9.73
N THR A 66 4.08 -7.99 10.77
CA THR A 66 4.52 -8.45 12.11
C THR A 66 4.91 -9.93 12.14
N LYS A 67 4.67 -10.68 11.05
CA LYS A 67 5.24 -12.02 10.86
C LYS A 67 6.68 -12.02 10.32
N PHE A 68 7.36 -10.88 10.33
CA PHE A 68 8.82 -10.90 10.19
C PHE A 68 9.41 -11.43 11.50
N LYS A 69 9.75 -12.72 11.53
CA LYS A 69 10.69 -13.24 12.53
C LYS A 69 11.98 -12.45 12.36
N SER A 70 12.44 -11.82 13.42
CA SER A 70 13.74 -11.17 13.39
C SER A 70 14.79 -12.25 13.10
N PRO A 71 15.79 -11.98 12.24
CA PRO A 71 16.93 -12.88 12.09
C PRO A 71 17.61 -13.19 13.43
N LEU A 72 17.44 -12.31 14.43
CA LEU A 72 17.88 -12.56 15.81
C LEU A 72 16.99 -13.58 16.53
N ASP A 73 15.68 -13.60 16.30
CA ASP A 73 14.77 -14.56 16.93
C ASP A 73 15.08 -16.00 16.48
N THR A 74 15.65 -16.18 15.28
CA THR A 74 16.08 -17.49 14.77
C THR A 74 17.44 -17.96 15.31
N LEU A 75 18.22 -17.09 15.96
CA LEU A 75 19.53 -17.43 16.52
C LEU A 75 19.46 -17.85 17.99
N PHE A 76 18.35 -17.58 18.67
CA PHE A 76 18.11 -17.96 20.06
C PHE A 76 17.12 -19.13 20.19
N ASP A 77 16.76 -19.78 19.08
CA ASP A 77 15.98 -21.04 19.07
C ASP A 77 16.85 -22.27 19.39
N ASP A 78 18.14 -22.07 19.69
CA ASP A 78 19.01 -23.11 20.24
C ASP A 78 18.96 -23.04 21.77
N GLU A 79 18.76 -24.20 22.40
CA GLU A 79 18.87 -24.49 23.84
C GLU A 79 17.63 -24.24 24.72
N GLU A 80 16.59 -25.08 24.60
CA GLU A 80 16.00 -25.79 25.77
C GLU A 80 15.03 -26.90 25.32
N GLY A 81 15.49 -28.14 25.44
CA GLY A 81 14.75 -29.35 25.08
C GLY A 81 15.55 -30.63 25.31
N ASP A 82 16.26 -30.67 26.45
CA ASP A 82 16.79 -31.88 27.07
C ASP A 82 15.75 -33.02 27.12
N ASN A 83 16.20 -34.20 26.69
CA ASN A 83 15.88 -35.55 27.20
C ASN A 83 14.42 -35.93 27.48
N GLU A 84 13.86 -36.80 26.62
CA GLU A 84 13.29 -38.12 27.00
C GLU A 84 13.35 -39.08 25.79
#